data_AF-A0A2S7PWT4-F1
#
_entry.id   AF-A0A2S7PWT4-F1
#
_cell.length_a   1.000
_cell.length_b   1.000
_cell.length_c   1.000
_cell.angle_alpha   90.00
_cell.angle_beta   90.00
_cell.angle_gamma   90.00
#
_symmetry.space_group_name_H-M   'P 1'
#
loop_
_entity.id
_entity.type
_entity.pdbx_description
1 polymer ?
#
loop_
_entity_poly.entity_id
_entity_poly.type
_entity_poly.pdbx_seq_one_letter_code
_entity_poly.pdbx_strand_id
1 'polypeptide(L)'
;MKAPLELVEYRAKYYERVIKSALKAVGVDIGRLEFVLGSSYQLSKEYTMDRFKLEGITRIAVAKKAGAEVVKQTDDPTLGGLIYPLMQALDEQYLDVDAQFGGVDQRKIFTFAMENLPTIGYKVRAHLMNTMVPGLGEAAKMSASDADSKIDLLDDPKAVEKKLKKAKCVPKEVEGNGVIAFVEHVIFRALALKSGGTPKFVVERREEEPLVYESISKLKEDYAADILTPQLLKNALTVHLNELLKPIRDEFDASPDWQAVQSQAYPAEEGPVKVKKVKKEIDPARKAAALAARQNIVAKPDGHVEGKDAEKVTVGSSTEETLEKMKIASES
;
A
#
# COMPACT_ATOMS: atom_id res chain seq x y z
N MET A 1 1.18 7.58 14.41
CA MET A 1 0.08 6.58 14.49
C MET A 1 -0.20 6.07 13.08
N LYS A 2 -0.47 4.77 12.86
CA LYS A 2 -0.71 4.22 11.50
C LYS A 2 -2.06 4.66 10.89
N ALA A 3 -3.05 4.95 11.73
CA ALA A 3 -4.34 5.52 11.32
C ALA A 3 -4.69 6.64 12.31
N PRO A 4 -5.11 7.84 11.86
CA PRO A 4 -5.68 8.86 12.73
C PRO A 4 -6.93 8.33 13.44
N LEU A 5 -7.12 8.67 14.72
CA LEU A 5 -8.25 8.19 15.54
C LEU A 5 -9.61 8.46 14.88
N GLU A 6 -9.77 9.64 14.29
CA GLU A 6 -10.99 10.09 13.61
C GLU A 6 -11.35 9.23 12.39
N LEU A 7 -10.37 8.56 11.77
CA LEU A 7 -10.58 7.72 10.59
C LEU A 7 -10.78 6.24 10.94
N VAL A 8 -10.48 5.81 12.17
CA VAL A 8 -10.49 4.38 12.54
C VAL A 8 -11.88 3.78 12.40
N GLU A 9 -12.93 4.49 12.79
CA GLU A 9 -14.30 3.99 12.70
C GLU A 9 -14.75 3.81 11.25
N TYR A 10 -14.46 4.79 10.38
CA TYR A 10 -14.76 4.70 8.95
C TYR A 10 -13.96 3.57 8.28
N ARG A 11 -12.69 3.41 8.65
CA ARG A 11 -11.88 2.28 8.17
C ARG A 11 -12.46 0.95 8.64
N ALA A 12 -12.90 0.83 9.89
CA ALA A 12 -13.53 -0.39 10.38
C ALA A 12 -14.77 -0.76 9.55
N LYS A 13 -15.65 0.22 9.28
CA LYS A 13 -16.83 0.05 8.40
C LYS A 13 -16.44 -0.35 6.98
N TYR A 14 -15.39 0.26 6.42
CA TYR A 14 -14.86 -0.11 5.11
C TYR A 14 -14.36 -1.56 5.08
N TYR A 15 -13.56 -1.96 6.08
CA TYR A 15 -13.02 -3.30 6.18
C TYR A 15 -14.12 -4.36 6.35
N GLU A 16 -15.15 -4.09 7.15
CA GLU A 16 -16.29 -4.99 7.29
C GLU A 16 -16.97 -5.26 5.94
N ARG A 17 -17.23 -4.21 5.15
CA ARG A 17 -17.85 -4.33 3.83
C ARG A 17 -16.98 -5.11 2.85
N VAL A 18 -15.71 -4.75 2.76
CA VAL A 18 -14.80 -5.39 1.79
C VAL A 18 -14.54 -6.86 2.13
N ILE A 19 -14.44 -7.22 3.42
CA ILE A 19 -14.27 -8.62 3.85
C ILE A 19 -15.53 -9.43 3.54
N LYS A 20 -16.72 -8.92 3.85
CA LYS A 20 -17.99 -9.59 3.51
C LYS A 20 -18.11 -9.82 2.01
N SER A 21 -17.81 -8.81 1.20
CA SER A 21 -17.86 -8.90 -0.26
C SER A 21 -16.86 -9.91 -0.80
N ALA A 22 -15.62 -9.91 -0.30
CA ALA A 22 -14.58 -10.85 -0.71
C ALA A 22 -14.94 -12.31 -0.40
N LEU A 23 -15.52 -12.59 0.78
CA LEU A 23 -15.96 -13.94 1.15
C LEU A 23 -17.13 -14.42 0.28
N LYS A 24 -18.12 -13.56 0.02
CA LYS A 24 -19.21 -13.88 -0.91
C LYS A 24 -18.69 -14.13 -2.33
N ALA A 25 -17.72 -13.34 -2.79
CA ALA A 25 -17.13 -13.47 -4.13
C ALA A 25 -16.45 -14.82 -4.37
N VAL A 26 -16.00 -15.50 -3.31
CA VAL A 26 -15.45 -16.87 -3.37
C VAL A 26 -16.47 -17.96 -2.99
N GLY A 27 -17.74 -17.62 -2.84
CA GLY A 27 -18.83 -18.57 -2.59
C GLY A 27 -18.97 -19.04 -1.14
N VAL A 28 -18.39 -18.32 -0.19
CA VAL A 28 -18.49 -18.68 1.24
C VAL A 28 -19.79 -18.13 1.85
N ASP A 29 -20.52 -18.98 2.55
CA ASP A 29 -21.63 -18.56 3.40
C ASP A 29 -21.09 -17.81 4.64
N ILE A 30 -21.56 -16.59 4.82
CA ILE A 30 -21.17 -15.69 5.91
C ILE A 30 -22.19 -15.65 7.06
N GLY A 31 -23.21 -16.53 7.06
CA GLY A 31 -24.24 -16.54 8.10
C GLY A 31 -23.73 -16.81 9.52
N ARG A 32 -22.54 -17.42 9.64
CA ARG A 32 -21.86 -17.68 10.93
C ARG A 32 -20.70 -16.72 11.22
N LEU A 33 -20.49 -15.72 10.37
CA LEU A 33 -19.40 -14.76 10.52
C LEU A 33 -19.86 -13.58 11.39
N GLU A 34 -19.20 -13.38 12.52
CA GLU A 34 -19.43 -12.25 13.42
C GLU A 34 -18.32 -11.20 13.27
N PHE A 35 -18.71 -9.93 13.25
CA PHE A 35 -17.79 -8.80 13.31
C PHE A 35 -17.92 -8.12 14.66
N VAL A 36 -16.83 -8.08 15.41
CA VAL A 36 -16.75 -7.41 16.72
C VAL A 36 -15.74 -6.28 16.63
N LEU A 37 -16.16 -5.06 16.96
CA LEU A 37 -15.25 -3.93 17.10
C LEU A 37 -14.51 -4.04 18.42
N GLY A 38 -13.18 -4.00 18.42
CA GLY A 38 -12.39 -4.03 19.67
C GLY A 38 -12.84 -2.96 20.69
N SER A 39 -13.22 -1.77 20.20
CA SER A 39 -13.74 -0.69 21.05
C SER A 39 -15.04 -1.03 21.79
N SER A 40 -15.79 -2.07 21.40
CA SER A 40 -17.01 -2.48 22.10
C SER A 40 -16.75 -3.14 23.44
N TYR A 41 -15.53 -3.66 23.69
CA TYR A 41 -15.20 -4.36 24.94
C TYR A 41 -13.83 -4.02 25.52
N GLN A 42 -12.86 -3.59 24.72
CA GLN A 42 -11.47 -3.34 25.16
C GLN A 42 -11.32 -2.14 26.11
N LEU A 43 -12.38 -1.33 26.27
CA LEU A 43 -12.46 -0.23 27.25
C LEU A 43 -13.28 -0.59 28.49
N SER A 44 -13.83 -1.81 28.56
CA SER A 44 -14.57 -2.26 29.74
C SER A 44 -13.68 -2.29 30.97
N LYS A 45 -14.31 -2.20 32.14
CA LYS A 45 -13.61 -2.25 33.42
C LYS A 45 -12.86 -3.56 33.58
N GLU A 46 -13.51 -4.66 33.22
CA GLU A 46 -13.00 -6.02 33.32
C GLU A 46 -11.74 -6.17 32.46
N TYR A 47 -11.85 -5.83 31.17
CA TYR A 47 -10.72 -5.90 30.23
C TYR A 47 -9.55 -5.04 30.68
N THR A 48 -9.84 -3.81 31.13
CA THR A 48 -8.82 -2.89 31.64
C THR A 48 -8.10 -3.43 32.87
N MET A 49 -8.83 -4.06 33.80
CA MET A 49 -8.24 -4.67 34.98
C MET A 49 -7.35 -5.86 34.63
N ASP A 50 -7.74 -6.70 33.67
CA ASP A 50 -6.89 -7.80 33.22
C ASP A 50 -5.67 -7.33 32.44
N ARG A 51 -5.82 -6.24 31.65
CA ARG A 51 -4.68 -5.58 31.03
C ARG A 51 -3.68 -5.11 32.08
N PHE A 52 -4.15 -4.49 33.17
CA PHE A 52 -3.27 -4.11 34.29
C PHE A 52 -2.59 -5.31 34.97
N LYS A 53 -3.28 -6.46 35.11
CA LYS A 53 -2.64 -7.69 35.61
C LYS A 53 -1.49 -8.13 34.70
N LEU A 54 -1.72 -8.18 33.38
CA LEU A 54 -0.67 -8.53 32.42
C LEU A 54 0.48 -7.50 32.41
N GLU A 55 0.17 -6.21 32.45
CA GLU A 55 1.17 -5.14 32.55
C GLU A 55 2.02 -5.30 33.82
N GLY A 56 1.42 -5.69 34.95
CA GLY A 56 2.10 -5.88 36.23
C GLY A 56 3.08 -7.07 36.27
N ILE A 57 2.90 -8.08 35.41
CA ILE A 57 3.77 -9.27 35.36
C ILE A 57 4.70 -9.29 34.14
N THR A 58 4.38 -8.53 33.09
CA THR A 58 5.12 -8.58 31.83
C THR A 58 6.33 -7.66 31.85
N ARG A 59 7.53 -8.23 31.72
CA ARG A 59 8.76 -7.44 31.55
C ARG A 59 8.79 -6.76 30.19
N ILE A 60 9.36 -5.55 30.13
CA ILE A 60 9.53 -4.77 28.88
C ILE A 60 10.18 -5.58 27.75
N ALA A 61 11.25 -6.33 28.06
CA ALA A 61 11.94 -7.14 27.06
C ALA A 61 11.05 -8.24 26.46
N VAL A 62 10.12 -8.80 27.25
CA VAL A 62 9.17 -9.82 26.80
C VAL A 62 8.13 -9.18 25.88
N ALA A 63 7.53 -8.06 26.28
CA ALA A 63 6.58 -7.32 25.44
C ALA A 63 7.20 -6.87 24.11
N LYS A 64 8.42 -6.33 24.14
CA LYS A 64 9.17 -5.91 22.94
C LYS A 64 9.47 -7.11 22.02
N LYS A 65 9.87 -8.25 22.59
CA LYS A 65 10.10 -9.49 21.83
C LYS A 65 8.80 -9.99 21.19
N ALA A 66 7.69 -10.00 21.93
CA ALA A 66 6.39 -10.47 21.44
C ALA A 66 5.90 -9.66 20.23
N GLY A 67 6.02 -8.33 20.28
CA GLY A 67 5.58 -7.43 19.20
C GLY A 67 6.58 -7.24 18.05
N ALA A 68 7.75 -7.88 18.07
CA ALA A 68 8.88 -7.53 17.21
C ALA A 68 8.60 -7.59 15.70
N GLU A 69 7.72 -8.50 15.25
CA GLU A 69 7.41 -8.73 13.84
C GLU A 69 6.12 -8.03 13.38
N VAL A 70 5.33 -7.50 14.32
CA VAL A 70 3.98 -6.97 14.06
C VAL A 70 3.92 -5.46 14.28
N VAL A 71 4.52 -5.00 15.38
CA VAL A 71 4.61 -3.58 15.73
C VAL A 71 5.81 -2.96 15.03
N LYS A 72 5.65 -1.72 14.55
CA LYS A 72 6.77 -0.97 13.95
C LYS A 72 7.86 -0.78 15.00
N GLN A 73 9.05 -1.31 14.71
CA GLN A 73 10.21 -1.16 15.58
C GLN A 73 10.87 0.20 15.34
N THR A 74 11.14 0.91 16.44
CA THR A 74 11.88 2.17 16.49
C THR A 74 12.91 2.08 17.62
N ASP A 75 13.97 2.89 17.54
CA ASP A 75 15.00 2.94 18.59
C ASP A 75 14.42 3.38 19.93
N ASP A 76 13.42 4.26 19.88
CA ASP A 76 12.59 4.69 21.01
C ASP A 76 11.14 4.20 20.83
N PRO A 77 10.77 3.01 21.35
CA PRO A 77 9.44 2.45 21.17
C PRO A 77 8.41 3.09 22.11
N THR A 78 7.24 3.44 21.57
CA THR A 78 6.12 3.97 22.37
C THR A 78 5.52 2.90 23.29
N LEU A 79 4.96 3.31 24.44
CA LEU A 79 4.23 2.41 25.35
C LEU A 79 3.11 1.62 24.66
N GLY A 80 2.37 2.25 23.73
CA GLY A 80 1.31 1.55 22.98
C GLY A 80 1.83 0.35 22.19
N GLY A 81 3.07 0.39 21.71
CA GLY A 81 3.70 -0.75 21.04
C GLY A 81 4.05 -1.90 21.97
N LEU A 82 4.31 -1.61 23.25
CA LEU A 82 4.55 -2.63 24.28
C LEU A 82 3.25 -3.24 24.80
N ILE A 83 2.17 -2.46 24.84
CA ILE A 83 0.85 -2.91 25.31
C ILE A 83 0.13 -3.77 24.25
N TYR A 84 0.42 -3.55 22.97
CA TYR A 84 -0.27 -4.21 21.86
C TYR A 84 -0.34 -5.76 21.96
N PRO A 85 0.77 -6.50 22.23
CA PRO A 85 0.71 -7.96 22.35
C PRO A 85 -0.15 -8.43 23.53
N LEU A 86 -0.21 -7.66 24.62
CA LEU A 86 -1.01 -7.98 25.80
C LEU A 86 -2.50 -7.86 25.47
N MET A 87 -2.88 -6.81 24.75
CA MET A 87 -4.26 -6.63 24.29
C MET A 87 -4.68 -7.77 23.35
N GLN A 88 -3.86 -8.07 22.34
CA GLN A 88 -4.17 -9.15 21.40
C GLN A 88 -4.29 -10.53 22.09
N ALA A 89 -3.54 -10.78 23.18
CA ALA A 89 -3.70 -12.00 23.97
C ALA A 89 -5.03 -12.00 24.75
N LEU A 90 -5.42 -10.89 25.37
CA LEU A 90 -6.69 -10.80 26.10
C LEU A 90 -7.91 -10.93 25.18
N ASP A 91 -7.80 -10.50 23.93
CA ASP A 91 -8.87 -10.68 22.94
C ASP A 91 -9.30 -12.15 22.81
N GLU A 92 -8.39 -13.13 22.98
CA GLU A 92 -8.74 -14.56 22.98
C GLU A 92 -9.74 -14.94 24.09
N GLN A 93 -9.61 -14.30 25.24
CA GLN A 93 -10.49 -14.52 26.38
C GLN A 93 -11.81 -13.79 26.22
N TYR A 94 -11.76 -12.52 25.81
CA TYR A 94 -12.94 -11.66 25.76
C TYR A 94 -13.83 -11.89 24.54
N LEU A 95 -13.28 -12.50 23.48
CA LEU A 95 -14.06 -13.05 22.37
C LEU A 95 -14.52 -14.49 22.62
N ASP A 96 -14.16 -15.08 23.76
CA ASP A 96 -14.49 -16.46 24.16
C ASP A 96 -14.22 -17.51 23.06
N VAL A 97 -13.01 -17.49 22.51
CA VAL A 97 -12.62 -18.41 21.44
C VAL A 97 -11.78 -19.59 21.96
N ASP A 98 -11.79 -20.66 21.18
CA ASP A 98 -10.92 -21.83 21.38
C ASP A 98 -9.62 -21.75 20.56
N ALA A 99 -9.63 -20.95 19.49
CA ALA A 99 -8.48 -20.78 18.62
C ALA A 99 -8.36 -19.37 18.04
N GLN A 100 -7.12 -18.94 17.77
CA GLN A 100 -6.82 -17.72 17.02
C GLN A 100 -6.10 -18.08 15.71
N PHE A 101 -6.54 -17.48 14.61
CA PHE A 101 -5.95 -17.63 13.28
C PHE A 101 -5.21 -16.35 12.87
N GLY A 102 -4.02 -16.50 12.29
CA GLY A 102 -3.23 -15.38 11.75
C GLY A 102 -2.03 -15.86 10.93
N GLY A 103 -1.20 -14.92 10.47
CA GLY A 103 0.04 -15.26 9.75
C GLY A 103 1.13 -15.79 10.67
N VAL A 104 2.15 -16.44 10.09
CA VAL A 104 3.35 -16.89 10.84
C VAL A 104 4.12 -15.74 11.50
N ASP A 105 3.94 -14.49 11.04
CA ASP A 105 4.46 -13.27 11.65
C ASP A 105 3.84 -12.96 13.02
N GLN A 106 2.68 -13.56 13.33
CA GLN A 106 2.01 -13.46 14.63
C GLN A 106 2.55 -14.45 15.68
N ARG A 107 3.43 -15.38 15.28
CA ARG A 107 3.91 -16.49 16.14
C ARG A 107 4.39 -16.03 17.52
N LYS A 108 5.11 -14.91 17.59
CA LYS A 108 5.64 -14.39 18.86
C LYS A 108 4.56 -13.87 19.80
N ILE A 109 3.48 -13.30 19.27
CA ILE A 109 2.31 -12.88 20.06
C ILE A 109 1.52 -14.10 20.52
N PHE A 110 1.34 -15.09 19.65
CA PHE A 110 0.67 -16.36 20.00
C PHE A 110 1.41 -17.09 21.13
N THR A 111 2.74 -17.19 21.04
CA THR A 111 3.56 -17.75 22.13
C THR A 111 3.42 -16.93 23.42
N PHE A 112 3.42 -15.60 23.32
CA PHE A 112 3.16 -14.75 24.48
C PHE A 112 1.82 -15.04 25.15
N ALA A 113 0.73 -15.17 24.36
CA ALA A 113 -0.59 -15.49 24.87
C ALA A 113 -0.61 -16.86 25.59
N MET A 114 -0.04 -17.91 24.96
CA MET A 114 0.04 -19.25 25.57
C MET A 114 0.79 -19.25 26.91
N GLU A 115 1.88 -18.49 27.03
CA GLU A 115 2.70 -18.45 28.24
C GLU A 115 2.09 -17.59 29.36
N ASN A 116 1.37 -16.51 29.01
CA ASN A 116 0.97 -15.49 29.99
C ASN A 116 -0.51 -15.54 30.38
N LEU A 117 -1.44 -15.95 29.49
CA LEU A 117 -2.86 -16.06 29.86
C LEU A 117 -3.11 -17.03 31.03
N PRO A 118 -2.45 -18.20 31.14
CA PRO A 118 -2.62 -19.10 32.29
C PRO A 118 -2.19 -18.48 33.62
N THR A 119 -1.21 -17.57 33.60
CA THR A 119 -0.70 -16.93 34.83
C THR A 119 -1.71 -15.98 35.46
N ILE A 120 -2.69 -15.51 34.69
CA ILE A 120 -3.82 -14.70 35.15
C ILE A 120 -5.14 -15.49 35.21
N GLY A 121 -5.08 -16.82 35.07
CA GLY A 121 -6.21 -17.73 35.28
C GLY A 121 -7.02 -18.09 34.02
N TYR A 122 -6.53 -17.78 32.82
CA TYR A 122 -7.23 -18.07 31.57
C TYR A 122 -6.70 -19.30 30.83
N LYS A 123 -7.59 -19.97 30.06
CA LYS A 123 -7.22 -21.17 29.27
C LYS A 123 -6.25 -20.82 28.14
N VAL A 124 -5.42 -21.79 27.78
CA VAL A 124 -4.61 -21.75 26.54
C VAL A 124 -5.53 -21.96 25.33
N ARG A 125 -5.30 -21.24 24.24
CA ARG A 125 -6.00 -21.41 22.95
C ARG A 125 -5.10 -22.10 21.93
N ALA A 126 -5.72 -22.70 20.93
CA ALA A 126 -5.00 -23.18 19.76
C ALA A 126 -4.64 -22.02 18.83
N HIS A 127 -3.49 -22.11 18.16
CA HIS A 127 -3.04 -21.09 17.20
C HIS A 127 -2.83 -21.71 15.82
N LEU A 128 -3.56 -21.20 14.83
CA LEU A 128 -3.49 -21.63 13.44
C LEU A 128 -2.76 -20.57 12.62
N MET A 129 -1.67 -20.95 11.96
CA MET A 129 -0.80 -20.01 11.25
C MET A 129 -0.78 -20.27 9.74
N ASN A 130 -1.16 -19.28 8.92
CA ASN A 130 -0.95 -19.34 7.47
C ASN A 130 0.46 -18.90 7.07
N THR A 131 0.96 -19.45 5.97
CA THR A 131 2.23 -19.02 5.37
C THR A 131 2.11 -17.60 4.84
N MET A 132 3.24 -16.87 4.82
CA MET A 132 3.30 -15.57 4.17
C MET A 132 3.31 -15.77 2.66
N VAL A 133 2.35 -15.15 1.97
CA VAL A 133 2.35 -15.11 0.51
C VAL A 133 3.29 -13.98 0.07
N PRO A 134 4.31 -14.26 -0.76
CA PRO A 134 5.19 -13.22 -1.30
C PRO A 134 4.38 -12.13 -2.02
N GLY A 135 4.81 -10.88 -1.90
CA GLY A 135 4.26 -9.79 -2.69
C GLY A 135 4.52 -9.98 -4.20
N LEU A 136 3.83 -9.20 -5.03
CA LEU A 136 4.00 -9.24 -6.49
C LEU A 136 5.25 -8.46 -6.97
N GLY A 137 5.90 -7.70 -6.09
CA GLY A 137 7.10 -6.89 -6.38
C GLY A 137 8.43 -7.66 -6.28
N GLU A 138 9.53 -6.98 -6.60
CA GLU A 138 10.89 -7.55 -6.60
C GLU A 138 11.43 -7.94 -5.21
N ALA A 139 10.85 -7.38 -4.14
CA ALA A 139 11.32 -7.57 -2.78
C ALA A 139 10.44 -8.56 -2.01
N ALA A 140 11.08 -9.50 -1.32
CA ALA A 140 10.50 -10.32 -0.25
C ALA A 140 10.05 -9.49 1.00
N LYS A 141 9.84 -8.18 0.84
CA LYS A 141 9.34 -7.26 1.86
C LYS A 141 7.86 -6.95 1.57
N MET A 142 7.08 -6.76 2.63
CA MET A 142 5.62 -6.63 2.59
C MET A 142 5.11 -5.65 1.50
N SER A 143 4.02 -6.04 0.84
CA SER A 143 3.38 -5.40 -0.33
C SER A 143 2.84 -3.98 -0.10
N ALA A 144 2.96 -3.42 1.10
CA ALA A 144 2.39 -2.12 1.45
C ALA A 144 3.34 -0.93 1.19
N SER A 145 4.58 -1.16 0.74
CA SER A 145 5.59 -0.09 0.61
C SER A 145 5.66 0.56 -0.77
N ASP A 146 5.16 -0.13 -1.81
CA ASP A 146 5.08 0.37 -3.18
C ASP A 146 3.65 0.18 -3.69
N ALA A 147 3.01 1.27 -4.13
CA ALA A 147 1.64 1.27 -4.62
C ALA A 147 1.44 0.33 -5.83
N ASP A 148 2.48 0.09 -6.62
CA ASP A 148 2.46 -0.84 -7.75
C ASP A 148 2.68 -2.31 -7.31
N SER A 149 3.08 -2.57 -6.06
CA SER A 149 3.38 -3.91 -5.53
C SER A 149 2.19 -4.63 -4.85
N LYS A 150 1.07 -3.92 -4.70
CA LYS A 150 -0.20 -4.41 -4.12
C LYS A 150 -1.31 -4.30 -5.16
N ILE A 151 -2.11 -5.36 -5.31
CA ILE A 151 -3.42 -5.29 -5.97
C ILE A 151 -4.47 -4.99 -4.89
N ASP A 152 -5.24 -3.91 -5.07
CA ASP A 152 -6.38 -3.59 -4.23
C ASP A 152 -7.62 -4.37 -4.69
N LEU A 153 -8.53 -4.67 -3.77
CA LEU A 153 -9.76 -5.41 -4.08
C LEU A 153 -10.71 -4.61 -4.99
N LEU A 154 -10.55 -3.29 -5.04
CA LEU A 154 -11.30 -2.39 -5.92
C LEU A 154 -10.49 -1.91 -7.13
N ASP A 155 -9.30 -2.45 -7.39
CA ASP A 155 -8.54 -2.10 -8.60
C ASP A 155 -9.34 -2.47 -9.87
N ASP A 156 -9.40 -1.54 -10.83
CA ASP A 156 -10.01 -1.80 -12.13
C ASP A 156 -9.20 -2.84 -12.95
N PRO A 157 -9.77 -3.45 -14.01
CA PRO A 157 -9.08 -4.49 -14.75
C PRO A 157 -7.74 -4.08 -15.36
N LYS A 158 -7.61 -2.81 -15.78
CA LYS A 158 -6.37 -2.28 -16.36
C LYS A 158 -5.31 -2.06 -15.28
N ALA A 159 -5.70 -1.64 -14.09
CA ALA A 159 -4.81 -1.52 -12.94
C ALA A 159 -4.24 -2.89 -12.53
N VAL A 160 -5.10 -3.91 -12.46
CA VAL A 160 -4.69 -5.32 -12.22
C VAL A 160 -3.70 -5.79 -13.29
N GLU A 161 -4.03 -5.62 -14.57
CA GLU A 161 -3.17 -6.01 -15.69
C GLU A 161 -1.80 -5.31 -15.63
N LYS A 162 -1.79 -3.99 -15.39
CA LYS A 162 -0.58 -3.18 -15.27
C LYS A 162 0.33 -3.69 -14.15
N LYS A 163 -0.24 -3.99 -12.98
CA LYS A 163 0.51 -4.48 -11.80
C LYS A 163 1.08 -5.88 -12.05
N LEU A 164 0.28 -6.80 -12.58
CA LEU A 164 0.74 -8.16 -12.89
C LEU A 164 1.77 -8.20 -14.02
N LYS A 165 1.66 -7.31 -15.01
CA LYS A 165 2.67 -7.17 -16.06
C LYS A 165 4.05 -6.83 -15.47
N LYS A 166 4.09 -5.91 -14.49
CA LYS A 166 5.31 -5.50 -13.78
C LYS A 166 5.83 -6.54 -12.78
N ALA A 167 5.00 -7.48 -12.34
CA ALA A 167 5.40 -8.46 -11.34
C ALA A 167 6.63 -9.28 -11.80
N LYS A 168 7.58 -9.53 -10.90
CA LYS A 168 8.74 -10.37 -11.22
C LYS A 168 8.29 -11.82 -11.39
N CYS A 169 8.62 -12.43 -12.53
CA CYS A 169 8.25 -13.83 -12.84
C CYS A 169 9.34 -14.40 -13.75
N VAL A 170 10.37 -15.00 -13.14
CA VAL A 170 11.54 -15.48 -13.87
C VAL A 170 11.20 -16.82 -14.55
N PRO A 171 11.48 -17.00 -15.86
CA PRO A 171 11.21 -18.26 -16.56
C PRO A 171 11.83 -19.46 -15.84
N LYS A 172 11.08 -20.57 -15.75
CA LYS A 172 11.48 -21.85 -15.14
C LYS A 172 11.84 -21.82 -13.64
N GLU A 173 11.86 -20.65 -13.01
CA GLU A 173 12.11 -20.48 -11.58
C GLU A 173 10.79 -20.54 -10.78
N VAL A 174 10.59 -21.64 -10.07
CA VAL A 174 9.39 -21.89 -9.25
C VAL A 174 9.55 -21.30 -7.85
N GLU A 175 10.70 -21.53 -7.22
CA GLU A 175 10.96 -21.10 -5.85
C GLU A 175 11.03 -19.57 -5.73
N GLY A 176 10.38 -19.01 -4.71
CA GLY A 176 10.32 -17.56 -4.50
C GLY A 176 9.48 -16.78 -5.54
N ASN A 177 8.78 -17.47 -6.45
CA ASN A 177 7.98 -16.83 -7.48
C ASN A 177 6.62 -16.38 -6.93
N GLY A 178 6.46 -15.07 -6.70
CA GLY A 178 5.25 -14.48 -6.14
C GLY A 178 3.99 -14.68 -7.01
N VAL A 179 4.14 -14.81 -8.34
CA VAL A 179 3.00 -15.08 -9.24
C VAL A 179 2.48 -16.50 -9.04
N ILE A 180 3.38 -17.49 -8.97
CA ILE A 180 3.01 -18.89 -8.69
C ILE A 180 2.41 -19.01 -7.29
N ALA A 181 3.02 -18.37 -6.29
CA ALA A 181 2.53 -18.38 -4.92
C ALA A 181 1.12 -17.76 -4.81
N PHE A 182 0.84 -16.69 -5.56
CA PHE A 182 -0.49 -16.09 -5.61
C PHE A 182 -1.51 -17.04 -6.25
N VAL A 183 -1.14 -17.73 -7.33
CA VAL A 183 -2.01 -18.76 -7.93
C VAL A 183 -2.28 -19.90 -6.95
N GLU A 184 -1.26 -20.41 -6.25
CA GLU A 184 -1.37 -21.49 -5.28
C GLU A 184 -2.25 -21.16 -4.06
N HIS A 185 -1.96 -20.01 -3.43
CA HIS A 185 -2.54 -19.67 -2.13
C HIS A 185 -3.82 -18.86 -2.23
N VAL A 186 -4.08 -18.19 -3.36
CA VAL A 186 -5.27 -17.35 -3.57
C VAL A 186 -6.18 -17.97 -4.62
N ILE A 187 -5.72 -18.05 -5.88
CA ILE A 187 -6.60 -18.42 -7.01
C ILE A 187 -7.09 -19.86 -6.88
N PHE A 188 -6.21 -20.83 -6.66
CA PHE A 188 -6.59 -22.23 -6.48
C PHE A 188 -7.55 -22.39 -5.30
N ARG A 189 -7.32 -21.72 -4.18
CA ARG A 189 -8.19 -21.81 -3.01
C ARG A 189 -9.56 -21.20 -3.28
N ALA A 190 -9.61 -20.04 -3.91
CA ALA A 190 -10.85 -19.38 -4.30
C ALA A 190 -11.66 -20.22 -5.30
N LEU A 191 -11.02 -20.79 -6.32
CA LEU A 191 -11.67 -21.65 -7.30
C LEU A 191 -12.20 -22.93 -6.66
N ALA A 192 -11.43 -23.58 -5.78
CA ALA A 192 -11.87 -24.76 -5.05
C ALA A 192 -13.09 -24.49 -4.16
N LEU A 193 -13.14 -23.32 -3.50
CA LEU A 193 -14.32 -22.92 -2.72
C LEU A 193 -15.56 -22.75 -3.60
N LYS A 194 -15.41 -22.15 -4.79
CA LYS A 194 -16.52 -21.95 -5.74
C LYS A 194 -16.99 -23.24 -6.41
N SER A 195 -16.10 -24.21 -6.64
CA SER A 195 -16.41 -25.46 -7.35
C SER A 195 -16.74 -26.64 -6.43
N GLY A 196 -16.66 -26.48 -5.11
CA GLY A 196 -16.93 -27.56 -4.16
C GLY A 196 -15.77 -28.54 -3.95
N GLY A 197 -14.53 -28.15 -4.25
CA GLY A 197 -13.33 -28.87 -3.79
C GLY A 197 -12.17 -28.93 -4.78
N THR A 198 -12.44 -29.01 -6.09
CA THR A 198 -11.39 -29.14 -7.10
C THR A 198 -11.21 -27.83 -7.85
N PRO A 199 -10.05 -27.15 -7.72
CA PRO A 199 -9.79 -25.94 -8.48
C PRO A 199 -9.58 -26.27 -9.95
N LYS A 200 -9.96 -25.35 -10.85
CA LYS A 200 -9.70 -25.47 -12.28
C LYS A 200 -9.10 -24.17 -12.81
N PHE A 201 -7.78 -24.06 -12.80
CA PHE A 201 -7.07 -22.91 -13.33
C PHE A 201 -6.78 -23.09 -14.82
N VAL A 202 -7.47 -22.34 -15.66
CA VAL A 202 -7.37 -22.41 -17.12
C VAL A 202 -6.42 -21.34 -17.65
N VAL A 203 -5.51 -21.74 -18.53
CA VAL A 203 -4.57 -20.88 -19.25
C VAL A 203 -4.85 -20.96 -20.74
N GLU A 204 -5.45 -19.91 -21.28
CA GLU A 204 -5.77 -19.80 -22.70
C GLU A 204 -4.49 -19.64 -23.55
N ARG A 205 -4.45 -20.35 -24.68
CA ARG A 205 -3.37 -20.28 -25.68
C ARG A 205 -3.96 -19.98 -27.05
N ARG A 206 -3.25 -19.19 -27.87
CA ARG A 206 -3.79 -18.70 -29.16
C ARG A 206 -3.88 -19.77 -30.24
N GLU A 207 -2.89 -20.66 -30.29
CA GLU A 207 -2.69 -21.61 -31.39
C GLU A 207 -2.68 -23.07 -30.93
N GLU A 208 -2.84 -23.29 -29.62
CA GLU A 208 -2.81 -24.62 -28.99
C GLU A 208 -3.98 -24.75 -28.02
N GLU A 209 -4.30 -25.99 -27.64
CA GLU A 209 -5.33 -26.28 -26.64
C GLU A 209 -5.05 -25.57 -25.30
N PRO A 210 -6.06 -25.09 -24.56
CA PRO A 210 -5.84 -24.47 -23.26
C PRO A 210 -5.16 -25.43 -22.27
N LEU A 211 -4.25 -24.90 -21.44
CA LEU A 211 -3.70 -25.68 -20.33
C LEU A 211 -4.66 -25.59 -19.15
N VAL A 212 -5.03 -26.73 -18.58
CA VAL A 212 -5.95 -26.80 -17.45
C VAL A 212 -5.25 -27.44 -16.27
N TYR A 213 -5.15 -26.69 -15.17
CA TYR A 213 -4.48 -27.11 -13.96
C TYR A 213 -5.47 -27.34 -12.82
N GLU A 214 -5.55 -28.58 -12.37
CA GLU A 214 -6.30 -28.99 -11.17
C GLU A 214 -5.41 -29.17 -9.93
N SER A 215 -4.10 -29.23 -10.14
CA SER A 215 -3.11 -29.32 -9.06
C SER A 215 -1.99 -28.30 -9.26
N ILE A 216 -1.53 -27.71 -8.14
CA ILE A 216 -0.41 -26.78 -8.18
C ILE A 216 0.88 -27.47 -8.59
N SER A 217 1.05 -28.76 -8.24
CA SER A 217 2.21 -29.56 -8.62
C SER A 217 2.38 -29.61 -10.14
N LYS A 218 1.30 -29.88 -10.88
CA LYS A 218 1.35 -29.92 -12.34
C LYS A 218 1.66 -28.56 -12.97
N LEU A 219 1.13 -27.48 -12.40
CA LEU A 219 1.46 -26.11 -12.83
C LEU A 219 2.95 -25.82 -12.64
N LYS A 220 3.52 -26.18 -11.48
CA LYS A 220 4.94 -25.99 -11.17
C LYS A 220 5.85 -26.81 -12.09
N GLU A 221 5.49 -28.07 -12.37
CA GLU A 221 6.20 -28.94 -13.32
C GLU A 221 6.23 -28.33 -14.72
N ASP A 222 5.07 -27.92 -15.24
CA ASP A 222 4.97 -27.34 -16.59
C ASP A 222 5.68 -25.98 -16.68
N TYR A 223 5.69 -25.20 -15.60
CA TYR A 223 6.44 -23.94 -15.54
C TYR A 223 7.96 -24.18 -15.56
N ALA A 224 8.45 -25.17 -14.80
CA ALA A 224 9.86 -25.57 -14.79
C ALA A 224 10.30 -26.15 -16.15
N ALA A 225 9.40 -26.87 -16.82
CA ALA A 225 9.60 -27.44 -18.15
C ALA A 225 9.47 -26.40 -19.30
N ASP A 226 9.14 -25.14 -18.98
CA ASP A 226 8.93 -24.05 -19.96
C ASP A 226 7.72 -24.25 -20.89
N ILE A 227 6.81 -25.15 -20.54
CA ILE A 227 5.52 -25.35 -21.21
C ILE A 227 4.58 -24.20 -20.85
N LEU A 228 4.56 -23.84 -19.57
CA LEU A 228 3.85 -22.67 -19.05
C LEU A 228 4.83 -21.50 -18.89
N THR A 229 4.82 -20.57 -19.84
CA THR A 229 5.72 -19.41 -19.80
C THR A 229 5.24 -18.35 -18.81
N PRO A 230 6.12 -17.43 -18.33
CA PRO A 230 5.71 -16.31 -17.47
C PRO A 230 4.60 -15.44 -18.06
N GLN A 231 4.61 -15.23 -19.37
CA GLN A 231 3.60 -14.42 -20.05
C GLN A 231 2.23 -15.10 -20.02
N LEU A 232 2.18 -16.41 -20.28
CA LEU A 232 0.94 -17.19 -20.22
C LEU A 232 0.39 -17.21 -18.78
N LEU A 233 1.24 -17.48 -17.79
CA LEU A 233 0.85 -17.51 -16.38
C LEU A 233 0.28 -16.16 -15.91
N LYS A 234 0.96 -15.05 -16.22
CA LYS A 234 0.49 -13.70 -15.85
C LYS A 234 -0.83 -13.35 -16.52
N ASN A 235 -1.00 -13.70 -17.80
CA ASN A 235 -2.24 -13.45 -18.52
C ASN A 235 -3.40 -14.23 -17.91
N ALA A 236 -3.21 -15.53 -17.66
CA ALA A 236 -4.23 -16.36 -17.00
C ALA A 236 -4.56 -15.82 -15.60
N LEU A 237 -3.55 -15.53 -14.79
CA LEU A 237 -3.78 -14.93 -13.47
C LEU A 237 -4.58 -13.63 -13.55
N THR A 238 -4.31 -12.77 -14.55
CA THR A 238 -5.05 -11.52 -14.76
C THR A 238 -6.53 -11.77 -15.03
N VAL A 239 -6.85 -12.78 -15.84
CA VAL A 239 -8.25 -13.17 -16.15
C VAL A 239 -8.94 -13.67 -14.90
N HIS A 240 -8.39 -14.72 -14.26
CA HIS A 240 -8.98 -15.34 -13.07
C HIS A 240 -9.15 -14.34 -11.92
N LEU A 241 -8.14 -13.49 -11.69
CA LEU A 241 -8.23 -12.47 -10.63
C LEU A 241 -9.31 -11.43 -10.95
N ASN A 242 -9.43 -10.98 -12.20
CA ASN A 242 -10.48 -10.04 -12.56
C ASN A 242 -11.88 -10.62 -12.40
N GLU A 243 -12.08 -11.90 -12.69
CA GLU A 243 -13.34 -12.60 -12.45
C GLU A 243 -13.68 -12.68 -10.96
N LEU A 244 -12.68 -12.90 -10.09
CA LEU A 244 -12.86 -12.88 -8.64
C LEU A 244 -13.18 -11.47 -8.11
N LEU A 245 -12.51 -10.44 -8.63
CA LEU A 245 -12.71 -9.05 -8.20
C LEU A 245 -13.98 -8.41 -8.78
N LYS A 246 -14.49 -8.90 -9.91
CA LYS A 246 -15.68 -8.34 -10.57
C LYS A 246 -16.89 -8.21 -9.63
N PRO A 247 -17.37 -9.25 -8.92
CA PRO A 247 -18.53 -9.11 -8.03
C PRO A 247 -18.30 -8.12 -6.89
N ILE A 248 -17.05 -7.98 -6.42
CA ILE A 248 -16.69 -7.00 -5.37
C ILE A 248 -16.84 -5.58 -5.90
N ARG A 249 -16.31 -5.32 -7.10
CA ARG A 249 -16.44 -4.03 -7.79
C ARG A 249 -17.90 -3.72 -8.11
N ASP A 250 -18.66 -4.68 -8.62
CA ASP A 250 -20.08 -4.51 -8.91
C ASP A 250 -20.88 -4.16 -7.64
N GLU A 251 -20.62 -4.82 -6.49
CA GLU A 251 -21.28 -4.51 -5.20
C GLU A 251 -20.87 -3.12 -4.68
N PHE A 252 -19.61 -2.73 -4.86
CA PHE A 252 -19.12 -1.40 -4.51
C PHE A 252 -19.75 -0.29 -5.38
N ASP A 253 -19.76 -0.47 -6.70
CA ASP A 253 -20.31 0.49 -7.66
C ASP A 253 -21.83 0.70 -7.49
N ALA A 254 -22.54 -0.37 -7.09
CA ALA A 254 -23.97 -0.33 -6.79
C ALA A 254 -24.31 0.26 -5.42
N SER A 255 -23.32 0.57 -4.57
CA SER A 255 -23.54 1.03 -3.18
C SER A 255 -23.00 2.44 -2.94
N PRO A 256 -23.82 3.49 -3.11
CA PRO A 256 -23.46 4.87 -2.75
C PRO A 256 -22.98 5.00 -1.30
N ASP A 257 -23.59 4.25 -0.39
CA ASP A 257 -23.19 4.20 1.02
C ASP A 257 -21.76 3.68 1.20
N TRP A 258 -21.36 2.64 0.45
CA TRP A 258 -20.01 2.10 0.53
C TRP A 258 -19.00 3.10 -0.07
N GLN A 259 -19.33 3.74 -1.19
CA GLN A 259 -18.51 4.81 -1.78
C GLN A 259 -18.30 5.99 -0.82
N ALA A 260 -19.35 6.37 -0.08
CA ALA A 260 -19.26 7.41 0.94
C ALA A 260 -18.35 6.99 2.10
N VAL A 261 -18.47 5.75 2.59
CA VAL A 261 -17.60 5.18 3.64
C VAL A 261 -16.14 5.14 3.19
N GLN A 262 -15.85 4.71 1.96
CA GLN A 262 -14.48 4.70 1.43
C GLN A 262 -13.89 6.11 1.42
N SER A 263 -14.65 7.10 0.93
CA SER A 263 -14.21 8.50 0.85
C SER A 263 -13.90 9.08 2.23
N GLN A 264 -14.65 8.69 3.26
CA GLN A 264 -14.40 9.09 4.65
C GLN A 264 -13.22 8.33 5.28
N ALA A 265 -13.06 7.05 4.96
CA ALA A 265 -11.99 6.20 5.48
C ALA A 265 -10.61 6.55 4.92
N TYR A 266 -10.58 7.00 3.66
CA TYR A 266 -9.40 7.35 2.88
C TYR A 266 -9.65 8.68 2.15
N PRO A 267 -9.71 9.82 2.88
CA PRO A 267 -9.86 11.12 2.26
C PRO A 267 -8.68 11.35 1.29
N ALA A 268 -8.97 11.97 0.15
CA ALA A 268 -7.92 12.37 -0.79
C ALA A 268 -6.90 13.24 -0.03
N GLU A 269 -5.61 12.95 -0.19
CA GLU A 269 -4.57 13.79 0.40
C GLU A 269 -4.76 15.21 -0.12
N GLU A 270 -5.00 16.16 0.78
CA GLU A 270 -4.88 17.57 0.45
C GLU A 270 -3.43 17.79 0.02
N GLY A 271 -3.23 17.90 -1.29
CA GLY A 271 -1.91 18.20 -1.85
C GLY A 271 -1.33 19.41 -1.14
N PRO A 272 0.01 19.49 -0.97
CA PRO A 272 0.64 20.53 -0.17
C PRO A 272 0.08 21.89 -0.58
N VAL A 273 -0.50 22.62 0.38
CA VAL A 273 -0.94 24.00 0.20
C VAL A 273 0.20 24.72 -0.50
N LYS A 274 -0.02 25.10 -1.77
CA LYS A 274 0.93 25.91 -2.52
C LYS A 274 1.00 27.25 -1.80
N VAL A 275 1.90 27.36 -0.83
CA VAL A 275 2.34 28.65 -0.30
C VAL A 275 2.89 29.39 -1.51
N LYS A 276 2.13 30.38 -2.01
CA LYS A 276 2.60 31.28 -3.07
C LYS A 276 3.94 31.81 -2.56
N LYS A 277 5.05 31.44 -3.23
CA LYS A 277 6.34 32.09 -3.01
C LYS A 277 6.10 33.58 -3.16
N VAL A 278 6.21 34.32 -2.07
CA VAL A 278 6.39 35.78 -2.14
C VAL A 278 7.59 35.98 -3.06
N LYS A 279 7.38 36.62 -4.21
CA LYS A 279 8.48 37.01 -5.10
C LYS A 279 9.41 37.88 -4.26
N LYS A 280 10.61 37.38 -3.92
CA LYS A 280 11.69 38.26 -3.49
C LYS A 280 11.94 39.21 -4.66
N GLU A 281 11.76 40.50 -4.45
CA GLU A 281 12.26 41.53 -5.36
C GLU A 281 13.73 41.22 -5.63
N ILE A 282 14.03 41.00 -6.91
CA ILE A 282 15.39 40.82 -7.37
C ILE A 282 15.96 42.23 -7.50
N ASP A 283 16.95 42.54 -6.66
CA ASP A 283 17.75 43.76 -6.73
C ASP A 283 18.21 44.03 -8.19
N PRO A 284 17.80 45.16 -8.80
CA PRO A 284 18.12 45.51 -10.19
C PRO A 284 19.62 45.44 -10.49
N ALA A 285 20.48 45.71 -9.50
CA ALA A 285 21.94 45.69 -9.65
C ALA A 285 22.48 44.28 -9.96
N ARG A 286 21.88 43.23 -9.37
CA ARG A 286 22.29 41.83 -9.62
C ARG A 286 21.84 41.32 -10.99
N LYS A 287 20.74 41.85 -11.52
CA LYS A 287 20.25 41.50 -12.86
C LYS A 287 21.09 42.18 -13.96
N ALA A 288 21.54 43.41 -13.72
CA ALA A 288 22.45 44.13 -14.61
C ALA A 288 23.84 43.48 -14.68
N ALA A 289 24.41 43.09 -13.54
CA ALA A 289 25.71 42.42 -13.47
C ALA A 289 25.71 41.05 -14.19
N ALA A 290 24.62 40.29 -14.09
CA ALA A 290 24.49 38.99 -14.75
C ALA A 290 24.27 39.09 -16.28
N LEU A 291 23.71 40.20 -16.78
CA LEU A 291 23.55 40.44 -18.21
C LEU A 291 24.88 40.90 -18.84
N ALA A 292 25.64 41.75 -18.14
CA ALA A 292 26.93 42.26 -18.59
C ALA A 292 28.01 41.16 -18.67
N ALA A 293 28.01 40.20 -17.73
CA ALA A 293 28.94 39.06 -17.75
C ALA A 293 28.68 38.06 -18.88
N ARG A 294 27.52 38.11 -19.56
CA ARG A 294 27.14 37.17 -20.63
C ARG A 294 27.53 37.63 -22.04
N GLN A 295 28.04 38.85 -22.22
CA GLN A 295 28.33 39.40 -23.55
C GLN A 295 29.78 39.80 -23.80
N ASN A 296 30.74 39.53 -22.91
CA ASN A 296 32.18 39.78 -23.14
C ASN A 296 32.49 41.18 -23.71
N ILE A 297 31.95 42.23 -23.10
CA ILE A 297 32.23 43.62 -23.45
C ILE A 297 32.79 44.32 -22.22
N VAL A 298 33.93 44.99 -22.37
CA VAL A 298 34.59 45.76 -21.30
C VAL A 298 34.30 47.23 -21.53
N ALA A 299 33.57 47.85 -20.60
CA ALA A 299 33.37 49.30 -20.58
C ALA A 299 34.61 49.99 -19.98
N LYS A 300 35.09 51.06 -20.62
CA LYS A 300 36.11 51.93 -20.02
C LYS A 300 35.46 53.05 -19.20
N PRO A 301 36.15 53.62 -18.20
CA PRO A 301 35.59 54.60 -17.26
C PRO A 301 35.14 55.93 -17.90
N ASP A 302 35.48 56.16 -19.17
CA ASP A 302 35.11 57.33 -19.98
C ASP A 302 33.84 57.12 -20.83
N GLY A 303 33.18 55.96 -20.71
CA GLY A 303 31.84 55.73 -21.27
C GLY A 303 31.80 55.23 -22.71
N HIS A 304 32.95 54.92 -23.32
CA HIS A 304 32.98 54.25 -24.63
C HIS A 304 33.00 52.72 -24.53
N VAL A 305 32.37 52.08 -25.53
CA VAL A 305 32.15 50.63 -25.61
C VAL A 305 32.69 50.13 -26.96
N GLU A 306 33.60 49.15 -26.94
CA GLU A 306 34.11 48.48 -28.15
C GLU A 306 33.89 46.97 -28.08
N GLY A 307 33.47 46.38 -29.20
CA GLY A 307 33.24 44.94 -29.35
C GLY A 307 32.35 44.60 -30.55
N LYS A 308 32.46 43.37 -31.07
CA LYS A 308 31.56 42.89 -32.13
C LYS A 308 30.12 42.98 -31.61
N ASP A 309 29.27 43.71 -32.33
CA ASP A 309 27.88 44.09 -32.01
C ASP A 309 27.64 45.40 -31.22
N ALA A 310 28.64 46.28 -31.06
CA ALA A 310 28.46 47.61 -30.45
C ALA A 310 27.37 48.47 -31.14
N GLU A 311 27.19 48.33 -32.46
CA GLU A 311 26.17 49.08 -33.23
C GLU A 311 24.72 48.67 -32.93
N LYS A 312 24.45 47.48 -32.39
CA LYS A 312 23.08 47.04 -32.05
C LYS A 312 22.57 47.59 -30.72
N VAL A 313 23.43 48.21 -29.92
CA VAL A 313 23.07 48.76 -28.61
C VAL A 313 22.73 50.25 -28.71
N THR A 314 23.25 50.96 -29.72
CA THR A 314 23.07 52.40 -29.90
C THR A 314 21.78 52.80 -30.60
N VAL A 315 21.13 51.89 -31.34
CA VAL A 315 19.91 52.21 -32.11
C VAL A 315 18.83 51.18 -31.79
N GLY A 316 17.80 51.59 -31.03
CA GLY A 316 16.72 50.73 -30.54
C GLY A 316 15.89 50.12 -31.67
N SER A 317 15.33 48.93 -31.43
CA SER A 317 14.67 48.06 -32.41
C SER A 317 13.25 48.47 -32.81
N SER A 318 12.78 49.67 -32.46
CA SER A 318 11.50 50.19 -32.96
C SER A 318 11.39 51.71 -32.89
N THR A 319 10.62 52.28 -33.81
CA THR A 319 10.27 53.70 -33.90
C THR A 319 9.53 54.21 -32.66
N GLU A 320 8.79 53.33 -31.97
CA GLU A 320 8.05 53.63 -30.74
C GLU A 320 8.99 53.77 -29.52
N GLU A 321 9.99 52.89 -29.36
CA GLU A 321 11.02 52.99 -28.31
C GLU A 321 11.91 54.23 -28.45
N THR A 322 12.05 54.76 -29.67
CA THR A 322 12.87 55.95 -29.95
C THR A 322 12.14 57.24 -29.53
N LEU A 323 10.82 57.29 -29.71
CA LEU A 323 9.98 58.41 -29.28
C LEU A 323 9.81 58.48 -27.75
N GLU A 324 9.78 57.34 -27.06
CA GLU A 324 9.77 57.28 -25.60
C GLU A 324 11.08 57.79 -24.97
N LYS A 325 12.23 57.43 -25.55
CA LYS A 325 13.55 57.89 -25.06
C LYS A 325 13.78 59.38 -25.27
N MET A 326 13.18 60.00 -26.31
CA MET A 326 13.31 61.45 -26.52
C MET A 326 12.43 62.29 -25.58
N LYS A 327 11.29 61.77 -25.09
CA LYS A 327 10.42 62.51 -24.15
C LYS A 327 10.95 62.53 -22.71
N ILE A 328 11.75 61.53 -22.31
CA ILE A 328 12.38 61.47 -20.99
C ILE A 328 13.54 62.49 -20.86
N ALA A 329 14.06 63.01 -21.97
CA ALA A 329 15.15 64.00 -21.97
C ALA A 329 14.68 65.48 -21.92
N SER A 330 13.36 65.75 -21.94
CA SER A 330 12.83 67.13 -21.97
C SER A 330 12.07 67.56 -20.71
N GLU A 331 12.01 66.72 -19.67
CA GLU A 331 11.54 67.12 -18.34
C GLU A 331 12.68 66.95 -17.33
N SER A 332 13.60 67.92 -17.36
CA SER A 332 14.58 68.21 -16.30
C SER A 332 14.81 69.72 -16.26
#